data_AF-A0A0R2QTN7-F1
#
_entry.id   AF-A0A0R2QTN7-F1
#
_cell.length_a   1.000
_cell.length_b   1.000
_cell.length_c   1.000
_cell.angle_alpha   90.00
_cell.angle_beta   90.00
_cell.angle_gamma   90.00
#
_symmetry.space_group_name_H-M   'P 1'
#
loop_
_entity.id
_entity.type
_entity.pdbx_description
1 polymer ?
#
loop_
_entity_poly.entity_id
_entity_poly.type
_entity_poly.pdbx_seq_one_letter_code
_entity_poly.pdbx_strand_id
1 'polypeptide(L)'
;MNSGVNVLGQGNRANMTIGRAVQLTIRNVGGGRPGEIDRAAHGMPGKLSFCFAEDEVGSPWTSLAVARGIASDTDAVTVFAGEGPRCVTDQLARTPEQLVTSLAATLLTVEHPKLPLAYDAMLVIGPEHARVFGDAGWNRERVIEELHARLQLKGTDIVRGSHGMAEGVLQKYEQLTVSKFRPNGILLVHAGGAAGLFSEIIGGWASGAVGSEPVTQLVTNVGTR
;
A
#
# COMPACT_ATOMS: atom_id res chain seq x y z
N MET A 1 8.64 -14.14 -10.44
CA MET A 1 8.28 -12.78 -10.92
C MET A 1 9.38 -11.80 -10.52
N ASN A 2 9.39 -10.54 -10.98
CA ASN A 2 10.33 -9.54 -10.45
C ASN A 2 9.89 -9.07 -9.05
N SER A 3 10.83 -9.11 -8.10
CA SER A 3 10.73 -8.54 -6.75
C SER A 3 11.86 -7.56 -6.42
N GLY A 4 12.87 -7.44 -7.29
CA GLY A 4 14.13 -6.73 -7.00
C GLY A 4 14.21 -5.32 -7.58
N VAL A 5 15.38 -4.92 -8.09
CA VAL A 5 15.57 -3.60 -8.73
C VAL A 5 14.46 -3.31 -9.74
N ASN A 6 13.92 -2.08 -9.68
CA ASN A 6 12.87 -1.63 -10.59
C ASN A 6 11.56 -2.46 -10.51
N VAL A 7 11.22 -2.95 -9.30
CA VAL A 7 10.07 -3.84 -9.05
C VAL A 7 8.73 -3.31 -9.56
N LEU A 8 8.48 -1.99 -9.47
CA LEU A 8 7.24 -1.35 -9.91
C LEU A 8 7.29 -0.84 -11.37
N GLY A 9 8.38 -1.08 -12.08
CA GLY A 9 8.58 -0.67 -13.47
C GLY A 9 8.03 -1.66 -14.50
N GLN A 10 8.73 -1.84 -15.62
CA GLN A 10 8.32 -2.73 -16.71
C GLN A 10 8.26 -4.22 -16.34
N GLY A 11 8.89 -4.61 -15.22
CA GLY A 11 8.93 -5.99 -14.74
C GLY A 11 9.54 -6.98 -15.74
N ASN A 12 9.13 -8.24 -15.65
CA ASN A 12 9.47 -9.29 -16.61
C ASN A 12 8.20 -9.93 -17.23
N ARG A 13 8.38 -10.97 -18.06
CA ARG A 13 7.26 -11.67 -18.72
C ARG A 13 6.14 -12.05 -17.76
N ALA A 14 6.44 -12.56 -16.56
CA ALA A 14 5.43 -12.98 -15.60
C ALA A 14 4.63 -11.79 -15.05
N ASN A 15 5.31 -10.71 -14.64
CA ASN A 15 4.68 -9.47 -14.18
C ASN A 15 3.71 -8.94 -15.24
N MET A 16 4.19 -8.85 -16.49
CA MET A 16 3.43 -8.29 -17.60
C MET A 16 2.24 -9.18 -17.98
N THR A 17 2.41 -10.50 -18.03
CA THR A 17 1.30 -11.42 -18.36
C THR A 17 0.21 -11.35 -17.30
N ILE A 18 0.55 -11.43 -16.01
CA ILE A 18 -0.43 -11.44 -14.93
C ILE A 18 -1.14 -10.08 -14.85
N GLY A 19 -0.39 -8.99 -14.74
CA GLY A 19 -0.96 -7.65 -14.66
C GLY A 19 -1.81 -7.30 -15.88
N ARG A 20 -1.37 -7.68 -17.09
CA ARG A 20 -2.15 -7.48 -18.31
C ARG A 20 -3.41 -8.33 -18.35
N ALA A 21 -3.35 -9.60 -17.94
CA ALA A 21 -4.52 -10.48 -17.89
C ALA A 21 -5.59 -9.92 -16.95
N VAL A 22 -5.20 -9.40 -15.78
CA VAL A 22 -6.10 -8.73 -14.85
C VAL A 22 -6.73 -7.49 -15.49
N GLN A 23 -5.92 -6.61 -16.09
CA GLN A 23 -6.45 -5.39 -16.72
C GLN A 23 -7.36 -5.66 -17.92
N LEU A 24 -7.05 -6.67 -18.74
CA LEU A 24 -7.93 -7.09 -19.83
C LEU A 24 -9.24 -7.69 -19.30
N THR A 25 -9.21 -8.39 -18.16
CA THR A 25 -10.41 -8.91 -17.52
C THR A 25 -11.28 -7.77 -16.99
N ILE A 26 -10.69 -6.81 -16.26
CA ILE A 26 -11.39 -5.60 -15.79
C ILE A 26 -12.04 -4.86 -16.95
N ARG A 27 -11.31 -4.66 -18.06
CA ARG A 27 -11.79 -3.89 -19.21
C ARG A 27 -12.86 -4.63 -20.03
N ASN A 28 -12.66 -5.92 -20.31
CA ASN A 28 -13.52 -6.66 -21.26
C ASN A 28 -14.67 -7.39 -20.58
N VAL A 29 -14.49 -7.87 -19.35
CA VAL A 29 -15.52 -8.59 -18.58
C VAL A 29 -16.17 -7.65 -17.57
N GLY A 30 -15.36 -6.91 -16.81
CA GLY A 30 -15.85 -5.95 -15.80
C GLY A 30 -16.36 -4.63 -16.38
N GLY A 31 -16.25 -4.42 -17.70
CA GLY A 31 -16.68 -3.21 -18.40
C GLY A 31 -15.91 -1.93 -18.05
N GLY A 32 -14.71 -2.05 -17.45
CA GLY A 32 -13.83 -0.94 -17.03
C GLY A 32 -13.20 -0.17 -18.19
N ARG A 33 -13.98 0.26 -19.18
CA ARG A 33 -13.54 1.14 -20.27
C ARG A 33 -13.60 2.61 -19.83
N PRO A 34 -12.60 3.44 -20.19
CA PRO A 34 -12.59 4.85 -19.81
C PRO A 34 -13.88 5.58 -20.22
N GLY A 35 -14.48 6.32 -19.30
CA GLY A 35 -15.73 7.06 -19.52
C GLY A 35 -17.00 6.24 -19.27
N GLU A 36 -16.89 4.91 -19.22
CA GLU A 36 -17.96 3.98 -18.86
C GLU A 36 -17.89 3.65 -17.35
N ILE A 37 -17.63 2.39 -16.98
CA ILE A 37 -17.47 1.97 -15.58
C ILE A 37 -16.15 2.50 -15.01
N ASP A 38 -15.10 2.62 -15.83
CA ASP A 38 -13.89 3.30 -15.41
C ASP A 38 -14.12 4.81 -15.36
N ARG A 39 -14.39 5.28 -14.14
CA ARG A 39 -14.65 6.68 -13.79
C ARG A 39 -13.42 7.42 -13.28
N ALA A 40 -12.22 6.93 -13.56
CA ALA A 40 -11.00 7.63 -13.16
C ALA A 40 -10.95 9.01 -13.82
N ALA A 41 -10.96 10.06 -12.99
CA ALA A 41 -10.75 11.43 -13.45
C ALA A 41 -9.36 11.60 -14.09
N HIS A 42 -8.37 10.88 -13.57
CA HIS A 42 -7.02 10.77 -14.11
C HIS A 42 -6.62 9.29 -14.21
N GLY A 43 -6.10 8.87 -15.35
CA GLY A 43 -5.53 7.53 -15.52
C GLY A 43 -4.15 7.39 -14.85
N MET A 44 -3.61 6.16 -14.83
CA MET A 44 -2.23 5.90 -14.41
C MET A 44 -1.57 4.82 -15.29
N PRO A 45 -0.24 4.82 -15.47
CA PRO A 45 0.45 3.88 -16.38
C PRO A 45 0.21 2.40 -16.06
N GLY A 46 0.02 2.03 -14.80
CA GLY A 46 -0.30 0.68 -14.34
C GLY A 46 -1.65 0.14 -14.81
N LYS A 47 -2.51 0.97 -15.44
CA LYS A 47 -3.69 0.51 -16.19
C LYS A 47 -3.33 -0.35 -17.41
N LEU A 48 -2.08 -0.31 -17.86
CA LEU A 48 -1.58 -1.24 -18.88
C LEU A 48 -1.27 -2.62 -18.30
N SER A 49 -0.54 -2.65 -17.19
CA SER A 49 -0.16 -3.81 -16.40
C SER A 49 0.46 -3.33 -15.09
N PHE A 50 0.09 -3.92 -13.95
CA PHE A 50 0.73 -3.64 -12.67
C PHE A 50 0.65 -4.87 -11.76
N CYS A 51 1.79 -5.54 -11.58
CA CYS A 51 1.91 -6.77 -10.80
C CYS A 51 3.38 -6.99 -10.44
N PHE A 52 3.65 -7.33 -9.19
CA PHE A 52 4.99 -7.60 -8.69
C PHE A 52 4.97 -8.65 -7.59
N ALA A 53 6.15 -9.21 -7.28
CA ALA A 53 6.32 -10.14 -6.18
C ALA A 53 7.02 -9.44 -5.00
N GLU A 54 6.74 -9.93 -3.79
CA GLU A 54 7.54 -9.58 -2.62
C GLU A 54 8.94 -10.20 -2.74
N ASP A 55 9.94 -9.56 -2.15
CA ASP A 55 11.23 -10.18 -1.88
C ASP A 55 11.18 -10.88 -0.52
N GLU A 56 10.75 -12.14 -0.48
CA GLU A 56 10.66 -12.87 0.78
C GLU A 56 12.02 -13.27 1.35
N VAL A 57 13.05 -13.36 0.50
CA VAL A 57 14.41 -13.79 0.90
C VAL A 57 15.18 -12.64 1.52
N GLY A 58 15.06 -11.43 0.96
CA GLY A 58 15.69 -10.21 1.48
C GLY A 58 14.93 -9.55 2.62
N SER A 59 13.69 -9.97 2.88
CA SER A 59 12.82 -9.34 3.89
C SER A 59 13.26 -9.65 5.32
N PRO A 60 13.30 -8.64 6.23
CA PRO A 60 13.42 -8.89 7.66
C PRO A 60 12.13 -9.43 8.30
N TRP A 61 11.04 -9.57 7.52
CA TRP A 61 9.72 -9.99 7.99
C TRP A 61 9.19 -11.16 7.16
N THR A 62 8.18 -11.87 7.68
CA THR A 62 7.38 -12.83 6.89
C THR A 62 6.72 -12.13 5.68
N SER A 63 6.18 -12.83 4.69
CA SER A 63 5.46 -12.18 3.57
C SER A 63 4.09 -11.62 3.98
N LEU A 64 3.49 -10.76 3.16
CA LEU A 64 2.11 -10.31 3.36
C LEU A 64 1.13 -11.49 3.31
N ALA A 65 1.40 -12.50 2.47
CA ALA A 65 0.59 -13.71 2.42
C ALA A 65 0.59 -14.45 3.76
N VAL A 66 1.78 -14.66 4.35
CA VAL A 66 1.91 -15.30 5.67
C VAL A 66 1.26 -14.48 6.77
N ALA A 67 1.45 -13.15 6.77
CA ALA A 67 0.79 -12.26 7.72
C ALA A 67 -0.75 -12.31 7.62
N ARG A 68 -1.28 -12.78 6.48
CA ARG A 68 -2.72 -12.94 6.22
C ARG A 68 -3.19 -14.39 6.32
N GLY A 69 -2.40 -15.26 6.95
CA GLY A 69 -2.80 -16.61 7.33
C GLY A 69 -2.56 -17.68 6.26
N ILE A 70 -1.78 -17.38 5.22
CA ILE A 70 -1.38 -18.37 4.21
C ILE A 70 -0.06 -19.03 4.63
N ALA A 71 0.10 -20.33 4.37
CA ALA A 71 1.34 -21.03 4.67
C ALA A 71 2.50 -20.50 3.81
N SER A 72 3.70 -20.45 4.38
CA SER A 72 4.89 -19.87 3.73
C SER A 72 5.39 -20.63 2.49
N ASP A 73 4.95 -21.87 2.31
CA ASP A 73 5.28 -22.72 1.17
C ASP A 73 4.19 -22.70 0.08
N THR A 74 3.21 -21.81 0.20
CA THR A 74 2.05 -21.76 -0.69
C THR A 74 2.00 -20.45 -1.47
N ASP A 75 1.88 -20.57 -2.79
CA ASP A 75 1.71 -19.42 -3.68
C ASP A 75 0.39 -18.70 -3.41
N ALA A 76 0.45 -17.38 -3.30
CA ALA A 76 -0.71 -16.53 -3.08
C ALA A 76 -0.63 -15.23 -3.88
N VAL A 77 -1.80 -14.64 -4.15
CA VAL A 77 -1.92 -13.32 -4.77
C VAL A 77 -2.73 -12.41 -3.87
N THR A 78 -2.21 -11.20 -3.61
CA THR A 78 -3.00 -10.11 -3.01
C THR A 78 -3.44 -9.15 -4.12
N VAL A 79 -4.74 -8.87 -4.19
CA VAL A 79 -5.30 -7.86 -5.10
C VAL A 79 -5.65 -6.63 -4.28
N PHE A 80 -5.13 -5.47 -4.71
CA PHE A 80 -5.32 -4.18 -4.06
C PHE A 80 -5.83 -3.16 -5.09
N ALA A 81 -6.95 -2.49 -4.77
CA ALA A 81 -7.49 -1.41 -5.58
C ALA A 81 -6.75 -0.11 -5.25
N GLY A 82 -5.64 0.15 -5.95
CA GLY A 82 -4.75 1.26 -5.66
C GLY A 82 -4.51 2.26 -6.79
N GLU A 83 -4.05 3.45 -6.40
CA GLU A 83 -3.56 4.51 -7.29
C GLU A 83 -2.14 4.24 -7.80
N GLY A 84 -1.52 5.21 -8.47
CA GLY A 84 -0.12 5.12 -8.87
C GLY A 84 0.82 5.10 -7.67
N PRO A 85 1.97 4.40 -7.74
CA PRO A 85 2.96 4.45 -6.68
C PRO A 85 3.56 5.86 -6.55
N ARG A 86 3.84 6.26 -5.31
CA ARG A 86 4.53 7.50 -4.99
C ARG A 86 5.74 7.22 -4.10
N CYS A 87 6.85 7.82 -4.48
CA CYS A 87 8.12 7.62 -3.81
C CYS A 87 8.14 8.28 -2.42
N VAL A 88 8.71 7.55 -1.46
CA VAL A 88 9.05 8.00 -0.12
C VAL A 88 10.55 7.98 0.00
N THR A 89 11.15 9.12 0.31
CA THR A 89 12.59 9.29 0.43
C THR A 89 12.95 9.67 1.85
N ASP A 90 13.85 8.90 2.48
CA ASP A 90 14.51 9.31 3.72
C ASP A 90 15.98 8.84 3.71
N GLN A 91 16.85 9.71 3.20
CA GLN A 91 18.27 9.39 3.09
C GLN A 91 19.02 9.43 4.43
N LEU A 92 18.38 9.88 5.52
CA LEU A 92 19.06 10.28 6.75
C LEU A 92 18.70 9.43 7.97
N ALA A 93 17.49 8.89 8.06
CA ALA A 93 17.09 8.06 9.20
C ALA A 93 18.03 6.86 9.37
N ARG A 94 18.46 6.63 10.62
CA ARG A 94 19.32 5.49 10.99
C ARG A 94 18.76 4.65 12.13
N THR A 95 17.67 5.11 12.75
CA THR A 95 16.91 4.31 13.73
C THR A 95 15.50 4.05 13.22
N PRO A 96 14.87 2.94 13.63
CA PRO A 96 13.48 2.64 13.32
C PRO A 96 12.51 3.77 13.67
N GLU A 97 12.71 4.43 14.82
CA GLU A 97 11.83 5.49 15.32
C GLU A 97 11.87 6.73 14.43
N GLN A 98 13.05 7.07 13.90
CA GLN A 98 13.20 8.14 12.92
C GLN A 98 12.48 7.77 11.62
N LEU A 99 12.78 6.59 11.09
CA LEU A 99 12.25 6.15 9.79
C LEU A 99 10.73 5.99 9.83
N VAL A 100 10.17 5.32 10.84
CA VAL A 100 8.72 5.14 10.98
C VAL A 100 7.99 6.47 11.13
N THR A 101 8.63 7.49 11.70
CA THR A 101 8.08 8.85 11.77
C THR A 101 7.99 9.50 10.39
N SER A 102 9.04 9.38 9.58
CA SER A 102 9.04 9.85 8.18
C SER A 102 8.01 9.09 7.32
N LEU A 103 7.93 7.77 7.48
CA LEU A 103 6.94 6.93 6.78
C LEU A 103 5.51 7.32 7.17
N ALA A 104 5.24 7.52 8.46
CA ALA A 104 3.94 7.98 8.94
C ALA A 104 3.58 9.35 8.34
N ALA A 105 4.50 10.31 8.35
CA ALA A 105 4.27 11.63 7.78
C ALA A 105 3.91 11.58 6.29
N THR A 106 4.57 10.71 5.51
CA THR A 106 4.23 10.52 4.09
C THR A 106 2.93 9.74 3.91
N LEU A 107 2.59 8.77 4.76
CA LEU A 107 1.32 8.04 4.73
C LEU A 107 0.10 8.94 5.03
N LEU A 108 0.26 10.01 5.82
CA LEU A 108 -0.81 10.98 6.07
C LEU A 108 -1.42 11.53 4.78
N THR A 109 -0.61 11.68 3.74
CA THR A 109 -1.01 12.30 2.48
C THR A 109 -1.75 11.35 1.53
N VAL A 110 -1.98 10.07 1.89
CA VAL A 110 -2.82 9.17 1.08
C VAL A 110 -4.18 9.81 0.91
N GLU A 111 -4.50 10.16 -0.35
CA GLU A 111 -5.64 10.94 -0.83
C GLU A 111 -5.76 12.35 -0.23
N HIS A 112 -5.85 12.48 1.09
CA HIS A 112 -5.94 13.76 1.78
C HIS A 112 -5.61 13.62 3.28
N PRO A 113 -4.83 14.54 3.89
CA PRO A 113 -4.46 14.46 5.31
C PRO A 113 -5.64 14.55 6.28
N LYS A 114 -6.77 15.14 5.84
CA LYS A 114 -7.98 15.33 6.66
C LYS A 114 -9.08 14.30 6.41
N LEU A 115 -8.79 13.26 5.63
CA LEU A 115 -9.72 12.15 5.34
C LEU A 115 -9.21 10.85 5.99
N PRO A 116 -9.51 10.63 7.27
CA PRO A 116 -9.19 9.39 7.96
C PRO A 116 -10.16 8.26 7.58
N LEU A 117 -9.70 7.01 7.76
CA LEU A 117 -10.48 5.75 7.67
C LEU A 117 -11.07 5.43 6.30
N ALA A 118 -10.98 6.34 5.32
CA ALA A 118 -11.59 6.19 4.01
C ALA A 118 -10.75 5.34 3.04
N TYR A 119 -9.43 5.33 3.21
CA TYR A 119 -8.49 4.78 2.23
C TYR A 119 -7.44 3.93 2.91
N ASP A 120 -7.23 2.72 2.39
CA ASP A 120 -6.09 1.88 2.74
C ASP A 120 -4.83 2.33 2.01
N ALA A 121 -3.68 1.76 2.36
CA ALA A 121 -2.42 1.96 1.67
C ALA A 121 -1.60 0.68 1.64
N MET A 122 -0.94 0.42 0.52
CA MET A 122 0.16 -0.54 0.46
C MET A 122 1.48 0.23 0.59
N LEU A 123 2.24 -0.09 1.64
CA LEU A 123 3.56 0.45 1.90
C LEU A 123 4.61 -0.57 1.45
N VAL A 124 5.24 -0.31 0.32
CA VAL A 124 6.29 -1.15 -0.26
C VAL A 124 7.64 -0.64 0.23
N ILE A 125 8.23 -1.32 1.21
CA ILE A 125 9.50 -0.94 1.82
C ILE A 125 10.66 -1.51 1.01
N GLY A 126 11.56 -0.62 0.58
CA GLY A 126 12.81 -0.97 -0.10
C GLY A 126 13.88 -1.55 0.84
N PRO A 127 14.91 -2.25 0.31
CA PRO A 127 15.94 -2.94 1.10
C PRO A 127 16.62 -2.10 2.17
N GLU A 128 17.00 -0.87 1.86
CA GLU A 128 17.76 -0.04 2.77
C GLU A 128 16.91 0.47 3.95
N HIS A 129 15.63 0.79 3.70
CA HIS A 129 14.68 1.11 4.77
C HIS A 129 14.32 -0.13 5.60
N ALA A 130 14.10 -1.28 4.96
CA ALA A 130 13.81 -2.53 5.65
C ALA A 130 14.95 -2.91 6.60
N ARG A 131 16.21 -2.74 6.18
CA ARG A 131 17.40 -3.03 6.99
C ARG A 131 17.43 -2.21 8.29
N VAL A 132 17.01 -0.94 8.28
CA VAL A 132 16.94 -0.11 9.50
C VAL A 132 16.06 -0.76 10.57
N PHE A 133 14.93 -1.35 10.15
CA PHE A 133 14.03 -2.09 11.05
C PHE A 133 14.60 -3.46 11.45
N GLY A 134 15.11 -4.21 10.46
CA GLY A 134 15.66 -5.55 10.66
C GLY A 134 16.85 -5.57 11.62
N ASP A 135 17.81 -4.65 11.45
CA ASP A 135 19.00 -4.53 12.31
C ASP A 135 18.63 -4.20 13.76
N ALA A 136 17.49 -3.54 13.98
CA ALA A 136 16.96 -3.23 15.30
C ALA A 136 15.99 -4.30 15.85
N GLY A 137 15.78 -5.39 15.12
CA GLY A 137 14.90 -6.49 15.51
C GLY A 137 13.40 -6.15 15.50
N TRP A 138 12.97 -5.13 14.74
CA TRP A 138 11.54 -4.82 14.61
C TRP A 138 10.86 -5.82 13.69
N ASN A 139 9.86 -6.54 14.21
CA ASN A 139 8.98 -7.38 13.41
C ASN A 139 7.90 -6.53 12.69
N ARG A 140 7.13 -7.17 11.79
CA ARG A 140 6.05 -6.53 11.03
C ARG A 140 5.04 -5.86 11.96
N GLU A 141 4.62 -6.59 13.00
CA GLU A 141 3.55 -6.16 13.89
C GLU A 141 3.93 -4.86 14.60
N ARG A 142 5.18 -4.78 15.07
CA ARG A 142 5.72 -3.56 15.69
C ARG A 142 5.79 -2.40 14.70
N VAL A 143 6.22 -2.62 13.46
CA VAL A 143 6.24 -1.56 12.44
C VAL A 143 4.84 -1.00 12.21
N ILE A 144 3.85 -1.88 12.06
CA ILE A 144 2.44 -1.48 11.87
C ILE A 144 1.90 -0.74 13.10
N GLU A 145 2.16 -1.24 14.31
CA GLU A 145 1.74 -0.59 15.56
C GLU A 145 2.33 0.82 15.69
N GLU A 146 3.64 0.97 15.44
CA GLU A 146 4.35 2.24 15.54
C GLU A 146 3.90 3.25 14.46
N LEU A 147 3.52 2.77 13.27
CA LEU A 147 2.84 3.57 12.25
C LEU A 147 1.48 4.05 12.77
N HIS A 148 0.62 3.15 13.24
CA HIS A 148 -0.70 3.52 13.77
C HIS A 148 -0.61 4.50 14.94
N ALA A 149 0.36 4.34 15.84
CA ALA A 149 0.58 5.24 16.96
C ALA A 149 0.89 6.68 16.52
N ARG A 150 1.60 6.85 15.39
CA ARG A 150 1.93 8.17 14.81
C ARG A 150 0.86 8.72 13.86
N LEU A 151 -0.03 7.85 13.39
CA LEU A 151 -1.11 8.17 12.47
C LEU A 151 -2.42 8.46 13.20
N GLN A 152 -2.34 9.18 14.33
CA GLN A 152 -3.46 9.62 15.14
C GLN A 152 -3.72 11.11 14.90
N LEU A 153 -4.90 11.44 14.39
CA LEU A 153 -5.27 12.78 13.94
C LEU A 153 -6.18 13.45 14.96
N LYS A 154 -5.80 14.65 15.42
CA LYS A 154 -6.68 15.45 16.28
C LYS A 154 -7.80 16.05 15.45
N GLY A 155 -9.03 15.93 15.92
CA GLY A 155 -10.23 16.45 15.25
C GLY A 155 -10.10 17.92 14.87
N THR A 156 -9.55 18.74 15.77
CA THR A 156 -9.26 20.17 15.54
C THR A 156 -8.44 20.42 14.27
N ASP A 157 -7.56 19.48 13.91
CA ASP A 157 -6.69 19.60 12.73
C ASP A 157 -7.34 19.06 11.45
N ILE A 158 -8.40 18.24 11.56
CA ILE A 158 -8.98 17.52 10.42
C ILE A 158 -10.45 17.86 10.12
N VAL A 159 -11.13 18.67 10.95
CA VAL A 159 -12.46 19.18 10.61
C VAL A 159 -12.43 20.12 9.41
N ARG A 160 -13.52 20.15 8.63
CA ARG A 160 -13.67 21.05 7.48
C ARG A 160 -13.35 22.51 7.85
N GLY A 161 -12.64 23.20 6.98
CA GLY A 161 -12.25 24.60 7.16
C GLY A 161 -11.00 24.82 8.03
N SER A 162 -10.58 23.85 8.86
CA SER A 162 -9.35 24.00 9.64
C SER A 162 -8.11 24.10 8.73
N HIS A 163 -7.12 24.87 9.17
CA HIS A 163 -5.89 25.12 8.42
C HIS A 163 -6.12 25.66 6.99
N GLY A 164 -7.25 26.35 6.75
CA GLY A 164 -7.60 26.91 5.44
C GLY A 164 -8.03 25.88 4.39
N MET A 165 -8.17 24.61 4.77
CA MET A 165 -8.62 23.54 3.87
C MET A 165 -10.13 23.32 4.02
N ALA A 166 -10.90 23.55 2.95
CA ALA A 166 -12.34 23.31 2.95
C ALA A 166 -12.70 21.85 3.28
N GLU A 167 -11.89 20.90 2.81
CA GLU A 167 -12.08 19.46 3.05
C GLU A 167 -11.73 19.05 4.48
N GLY A 168 -12.39 17.98 4.95
CA GLY A 168 -12.17 17.39 6.26
C GLY A 168 -13.39 16.61 6.77
N VAL A 169 -13.26 16.07 7.98
CA VAL A 169 -14.36 15.42 8.68
C VAL A 169 -15.41 16.43 9.17
N LEU A 170 -16.59 15.93 9.51
CA LEU A 170 -17.67 16.75 10.07
C LEU A 170 -17.27 17.34 11.43
N GLN A 171 -17.81 18.52 11.77
CA GLN A 171 -17.49 19.22 13.02
C GLN A 171 -17.69 18.37 14.28
N LYS A 172 -18.63 17.42 14.27
CA LYS A 172 -18.87 16.49 15.40
C LYS A 172 -17.63 15.67 15.82
N TYR A 173 -16.61 15.58 14.96
CA TYR A 173 -15.36 14.88 15.24
C TYR A 173 -14.27 15.79 15.84
N GLU A 174 -14.51 17.10 16.01
CA GLU A 174 -13.50 18.08 16.46
C GLU A 174 -12.79 17.68 17.76
N GLN A 175 -13.55 17.14 18.72
CA GLN A 175 -13.05 16.77 20.05
C GLN A 175 -12.55 15.32 20.12
N LEU A 176 -12.43 14.64 18.99
CA LEU A 176 -11.99 13.24 18.90
C LEU A 176 -10.58 13.16 18.33
N THR A 177 -9.87 12.10 18.71
CA THR A 177 -8.69 11.65 17.99
C THR A 177 -9.09 10.49 17.10
N VAL A 178 -8.76 10.55 15.82
CA VAL A 178 -9.17 9.57 14.81
C VAL A 178 -7.93 9.02 14.11
N SER A 179 -7.82 7.69 13.97
CA SER A 179 -6.72 7.10 13.23
C SER A 179 -6.84 7.38 11.73
N LYS A 180 -5.72 7.66 11.04
CA LYS A 180 -5.69 7.87 9.59
C LYS A 180 -6.17 6.64 8.83
N PHE A 181 -5.79 5.44 9.26
CA PHE A 181 -6.16 4.17 8.62
C PHE A 181 -7.01 3.34 9.56
N ARG A 182 -7.89 2.51 8.99
CA ARG A 182 -8.56 1.45 9.75
C ARG A 182 -7.53 0.43 10.27
N PRO A 183 -7.86 -0.44 11.26
CA PRO A 183 -6.88 -1.33 11.88
C PRO A 183 -6.04 -2.20 10.93
N ASN A 184 -6.61 -2.63 9.80
CA ASN A 184 -5.93 -3.43 8.77
C ASN A 184 -5.67 -2.63 7.48
N GLY A 185 -5.67 -1.30 7.57
CA GLY A 185 -5.63 -0.42 6.41
C GLY A 185 -4.22 -0.15 5.86
N ILE A 186 -3.17 -0.66 6.51
CA ILE A 186 -1.79 -0.56 6.03
C ILE A 186 -1.31 -1.97 5.67
N LEU A 187 -1.06 -2.19 4.38
CA LEU A 187 -0.48 -3.42 3.85
C LEU A 187 1.04 -3.23 3.72
N LEU A 188 1.80 -3.81 4.65
CA LEU A 188 3.26 -3.77 4.62
C LEU A 188 3.82 -4.87 3.71
N VAL A 189 4.55 -4.45 2.68
CA VAL A 189 5.19 -5.30 1.68
C VAL A 189 6.67 -5.00 1.61
N HIS A 190 7.51 -6.01 1.44
CA HIS A 190 8.93 -5.83 1.16
C HIS A 190 9.25 -6.17 -0.29
N ALA A 191 9.80 -5.22 -1.04
CA ALA A 191 10.28 -5.44 -2.41
C ALA A 191 11.16 -4.28 -2.86
N GLY A 192 11.89 -4.46 -3.95
CA GLY A 192 12.77 -3.45 -4.53
C GLY A 192 14.23 -3.92 -4.56
N GLY A 193 15.12 -3.05 -5.03
CA GLY A 193 16.55 -3.34 -5.08
C GLY A 193 17.36 -2.24 -4.43
N ALA A 194 18.61 -2.57 -4.09
CA ALA A 194 19.53 -1.67 -3.40
C ALA A 194 19.95 -0.51 -4.32
N ALA A 195 19.19 0.58 -4.28
CA ALA A 195 19.35 1.76 -5.13
C ALA A 195 19.22 3.07 -4.32
N GLY A 196 19.34 2.99 -2.99
CA GLY A 196 19.21 4.11 -2.07
C GLY A 196 18.02 3.98 -1.12
N LEU A 197 17.93 4.90 -0.15
CA LEU A 197 16.90 4.89 0.89
C LEU A 197 15.57 5.42 0.35
N PHE A 198 14.88 4.53 -0.38
CA PHE A 198 13.60 4.76 -1.00
C PHE A 198 12.59 3.68 -0.62
N SER A 199 11.32 4.05 -0.59
CA SER A 199 10.18 3.16 -0.48
C SER A 199 9.02 3.74 -1.27
N GLU A 200 7.95 2.99 -1.44
CA GLU A 200 6.82 3.44 -2.25
C GLU A 200 5.52 3.27 -1.46
N ILE A 201 4.61 4.23 -1.64
CA ILE A 201 3.24 4.10 -1.15
C ILE A 201 2.33 3.96 -2.37
N ILE A 202 1.42 3.00 -2.31
CA ILE A 202 0.31 2.88 -3.25
C ILE A 202 -0.94 3.16 -2.42
N GLY A 203 -1.53 4.34 -2.60
CA GLY A 203 -2.80 4.69 -1.95
C GLY A 203 -3.94 3.80 -2.47
N GLY A 204 -4.92 3.52 -1.62
CA GLY A 204 -6.12 2.77 -1.98
C GLY A 204 -7.25 3.68 -2.41
N TRP A 205 -8.24 3.11 -3.10
CA TRP A 205 -9.55 3.75 -3.23
C TRP A 205 -10.36 3.61 -1.93
N ALA A 206 -11.57 4.19 -1.91
CA ALA A 206 -12.53 4.01 -0.83
C ALA A 206 -12.52 2.54 -0.36
N SER A 207 -12.30 2.32 0.93
CA SER A 207 -12.08 1.01 1.54
C SER A 207 -13.25 0.65 2.46
N GLY A 208 -13.41 -0.63 2.82
CA GLY A 208 -14.52 -1.05 3.68
C GLY A 208 -15.83 -1.28 2.94
N ALA A 209 -16.94 -1.22 3.70
CA ALA A 209 -18.30 -1.47 3.21
C ALA A 209 -18.73 -0.55 2.05
N VAL A 210 -18.06 0.59 1.87
CA VAL A 210 -18.37 1.58 0.83
C VAL A 210 -17.46 1.46 -0.40
N GLY A 211 -16.50 0.53 -0.40
CA GLY A 211 -15.57 0.40 -1.52
C GLY A 211 -14.88 -0.96 -1.59
N SER A 212 -13.55 -0.97 -1.78
CA SER A 212 -12.78 -2.19 -2.05
C SER A 212 -12.09 -2.73 -0.81
N GLU A 213 -12.13 -4.04 -0.64
CA GLU A 213 -11.36 -4.75 0.37
C GLU A 213 -10.20 -5.49 -0.29
N PRO A 214 -8.95 -5.28 0.14
CA PRO A 214 -7.83 -6.05 -0.37
C PRO A 214 -8.02 -7.52 -0.04
N VAL A 215 -7.94 -8.40 -1.03
CA VAL A 215 -8.09 -9.85 -0.83
C VAL A 215 -6.79 -10.57 -1.12
N THR A 216 -6.47 -11.58 -0.31
CA THR A 216 -5.37 -12.50 -0.55
C THR A 216 -5.93 -13.88 -0.80
N GLN A 217 -5.57 -14.50 -1.92
CA GLN A 217 -6.10 -15.79 -2.36
C GLN A 217 -4.96 -16.73 -2.74
N LEU A 218 -5.16 -18.02 -2.45
CA LEU A 218 -4.23 -19.07 -2.86
C LEU A 218 -4.22 -19.21 -4.39
N VAL A 219 -3.04 -19.39 -4.97
CA VAL A 219 -2.92 -19.77 -6.38
C VAL A 219 -3.18 -21.27 -6.47
N THR A 220 -4.38 -21.64 -6.89
CA THR A 220 -4.71 -23.04 -7.15
C THR A 220 -4.41 -23.38 -8.59
N ASN A 221 -3.78 -24.54 -8.81
CA ASN A 221 -3.70 -25.10 -10.14
C ASN A 221 -5.13 -25.44 -10.59
N VAL A 222 -5.66 -24.64 -11.51
CA VAL A 222 -6.82 -25.07 -12.30
C VAL A 222 -6.31 -26.21 -13.16
N GLY A 223 -6.57 -27.45 -12.73
CA GLY A 223 -6.06 -28.65 -13.38
C GLY A 223 -6.16 -28.52 -14.89
N THR A 224 -5.06 -28.83 -15.59
CA THR A 224 -5.03 -28.98 -17.04
C THR A 224 -6.18 -29.90 -17.44
N ARG A 225 -7.22 -29.33 -18.05
CA ARG A 225 -8.21 -30.09 -18.80
C ARG A 225 -7.61 -30.49 -20.14
#